data_AF-A0A9Q3EV11-F1
#
_entry.id   AF-A0A9Q3EV11-F1
#
_cell.length_a   1.000
_cell.length_b   1.000
_cell.length_c   1.000
_cell.angle_alpha   90.00
_cell.angle_beta   90.00
_cell.angle_gamma   90.00
#
_symmetry.space_group_name_H-M   'P 1'
#
loop_
_entity.id
_entity.type
_entity.pdbx_description
1 polymer ?
#
loop_
_entity_poly.entity_id
_entity_poly.type
_entity_poly.pdbx_seq_one_letter_code
_entity_poly.pdbx_strand_id
1 'polypeptide(L)'
;MNSRRANFSTTLTTKPKISLLKMLGKIRPEFAIGKEPLGKIRGHDIELYLDVERPYPPILRRSLYAESLETRKEIQKDVNKLLDMDVIRKIGDN
;
A
#
# COMPACT_ATOMS: atom_id res chain seq x y z
N MET A 1 16.06 -6.69 -6.23
CA MET A 1 14.79 -7.34 -5.85
C MET A 1 14.75 -8.72 -6.49
N ASN A 2 14.93 -9.79 -5.71
CA ASN A 2 14.84 -11.16 -6.21
C ASN A 2 13.35 -11.49 -6.43
N SER A 3 12.87 -11.35 -7.67
CA SER A 3 11.55 -11.84 -8.05
C SER A 3 11.57 -13.37 -7.97
N ARG A 4 11.00 -13.96 -6.90
CA ARG A 4 10.64 -15.38 -6.89
C ARG A 4 9.65 -15.61 -8.03
N ARG A 5 10.12 -16.17 -9.14
CA ARG A 5 9.25 -16.53 -10.27
C ARG A 5 8.42 -17.74 -9.86
N ALA A 6 7.10 -17.61 -9.91
CA ALA A 6 6.23 -18.77 -9.80
C ALA A 6 6.42 -19.63 -11.06
N ASN A 7 6.77 -20.90 -10.86
CA ASN A 7 6.91 -21.87 -11.94
C ASN A 7 5.67 -22.75 -12.00
N PHE A 8 5.25 -23.13 -13.21
CA PHE A 8 4.22 -24.16 -13.35
C PHE A 8 4.75 -25.50 -12.86
N SER A 9 3.87 -26.30 -12.25
CA SER A 9 4.18 -27.69 -11.92
C SER A 9 4.63 -28.46 -13.17
N THR A 10 5.62 -29.32 -13.00
CA THR A 10 6.12 -30.24 -14.04
C THR A 10 5.06 -31.28 -14.45
N THR A 11 4.06 -31.52 -13.60
CA THR A 11 2.98 -32.48 -13.83
C THR A 11 1.89 -31.96 -14.77
N LEU A 12 1.88 -30.67 -15.09
CA LEU A 12 0.83 -30.05 -15.91
C LEU A 12 1.13 -30.17 -17.41
N THR A 13 0.21 -30.79 -18.15
CA THR A 13 0.21 -30.80 -19.62
C THR A 13 -0.07 -29.39 -20.18
N THR A 14 0.20 -29.19 -21.48
CA THR A 14 0.03 -27.90 -22.17
C THR A 14 -1.40 -27.35 -22.11
N LYS A 15 -2.42 -28.19 -22.25
CA LYS A 15 -3.85 -27.77 -22.21
C LYS A 15 -4.25 -27.15 -20.86
N PRO A 16 -4.04 -27.79 -19.69
CA PRO A 16 -4.28 -27.19 -18.38
C PRO A 16 -3.54 -25.88 -18.13
N LYS A 17 -2.27 -25.78 -18.56
CA LYS A 17 -1.46 -24.55 -18.40
C LYS A 17 -2.11 -23.36 -19.11
N ILE A 18 -2.56 -23.57 -20.36
CA ILE A 18 -3.23 -22.53 -21.15
C ILE A 18 -4.56 -22.14 -20.50
N SER A 19 -5.33 -23.12 -20.01
CA SER A 19 -6.59 -22.86 -19.30
C SER A 19 -6.38 -22.02 -18.03
N LEU A 20 -5.39 -22.39 -17.22
CA LEU A 20 -5.03 -21.66 -16.01
C LEU A 20 -4.56 -20.23 -16.31
N LEU A 21 -3.72 -20.04 -17.33
CA LEU A 21 -3.28 -18.71 -17.75
C LEU A 21 -4.45 -17.84 -18.22
N LYS A 22 -5.40 -18.40 -18.96
CA LYS A 22 -6.63 -17.67 -19.37
C LYS A 22 -7.46 -17.28 -18.16
N MET A 23 -7.64 -18.19 -17.20
CA MET A 23 -8.36 -17.91 -15.96
C MET A 23 -7.67 -16.80 -15.17
N LEU A 24 -6.38 -16.94 -14.87
CA LEU A 24 -5.60 -15.94 -14.14
C LEU A 24 -5.56 -14.58 -14.86
N GLY A 25 -5.55 -14.57 -16.19
CA GLY A 25 -5.69 -13.35 -16.98
C GLY A 25 -7.06 -12.68 -16.83
N LYS A 26 -8.13 -13.48 -16.70
CA LYS A 26 -9.51 -12.98 -16.52
C LYS A 26 -9.74 -12.39 -15.13
N ILE A 27 -9.28 -13.07 -14.08
CA ILE A 27 -9.41 -12.62 -12.67
C ILE A 27 -8.25 -11.73 -12.22
N ARG A 28 -7.37 -11.34 -13.15
CA ARG A 28 -6.25 -10.43 -12.91
C ARG A 28 -6.60 -9.16 -12.10
N PRO A 29 -7.72 -8.45 -12.36
CA PRO A 29 -8.06 -7.23 -11.60
C PRO A 29 -8.53 -7.51 -10.16
N GLU A 30 -8.84 -8.77 -9.81
CA GLU A 30 -9.22 -9.13 -8.44
C GLU A 30 -7.99 -9.35 -7.55
N PHE A 31 -6.81 -9.52 -8.14
CA PHE A 31 -5.56 -9.64 -7.40
C PHE A 31 -4.97 -8.26 -7.13
N ALA A 32 -4.43 -8.08 -5.92
CA ALA A 32 -3.61 -6.93 -5.56
C ALA A 32 -2.29 -6.95 -6.33
N ILE A 33 -2.33 -6.54 -7.60
CA ILE A 33 -1.15 -6.31 -8.42
C ILE A 33 -0.63 -4.94 -8.01
N GLY A 34 0.63 -4.85 -7.58
CA GLY A 34 1.22 -3.65 -6.98
C GLY A 34 1.30 -2.38 -7.86
N LYS A 35 0.54 -2.32 -8.96
CA LYS A 35 0.32 -1.14 -9.80
C LYS A 35 -1.04 -0.49 -9.57
N GLU A 36 -1.95 -1.12 -8.83
CA GLU A 36 -3.24 -0.53 -8.47
C GLU A 36 -3.11 0.15 -7.10
N PRO A 37 -3.36 1.46 -7.01
CA PRO A 37 -3.27 2.17 -5.73
C PRO A 37 -4.39 1.66 -4.81
N LEU A 38 -4.00 1.09 -3.67
CA LEU A 38 -4.93 0.62 -2.64
C LEU A 38 -5.88 1.74 -2.19
N GLY A 39 -5.45 3.01 -2.29
CA GLY A 39 -6.26 4.18 -1.94
C GLY A 39 -7.47 4.44 -2.86
N LYS A 40 -7.65 3.72 -3.97
CA LYS A 40 -8.80 3.89 -4.88
C LYS A 40 -10.06 3.13 -4.46
N ILE A 41 -10.04 2.41 -3.33
CA ILE A 41 -11.23 1.72 -2.79
C ILE A 41 -12.19 2.78 -2.23
N ARG A 42 -13.25 3.09 -3.00
CA ARG A 42 -14.29 4.05 -2.60
C ARG A 42 -15.21 3.43 -1.54
N GLY A 43 -15.67 4.23 -0.58
CA GLY A 43 -16.70 3.84 0.40
C GLY A 43 -16.17 3.28 1.73
N HIS A 44 -14.86 3.37 1.99
CA HIS A 44 -14.24 3.05 3.29
C HIS A 44 -13.78 4.32 4.02
N ASP A 45 -14.41 5.46 3.73
CA ASP A 45 -14.12 6.71 4.42
C ASP A 45 -14.60 6.62 5.87
N ILE A 46 -13.71 6.96 6.81
CA ILE A 46 -14.00 6.95 8.24
C ILE A 46 -14.11 8.40 8.70
N GLU A 47 -15.26 8.75 9.27
CA GLU A 47 -15.41 10.01 10.00
C GLU A 47 -15.04 9.79 11.45
N LEU A 48 -13.99 10.50 11.91
CA LEU A 48 -13.54 10.47 13.28
C LEU A 48 -14.04 11.71 14.01
N TYR A 49 -14.80 11.51 15.08
CA TYR A 49 -15.30 12.56 15.96
C TYR A 49 -14.48 12.60 17.24
N LEU A 50 -14.22 13.80 17.75
CA LEU A 50 -13.61 13.98 19.07
C LEU A 50 -14.71 14.01 20.12
N ASP A 51 -14.53 13.26 21.20
CA ASP A 51 -15.45 13.25 22.36
C ASP A 51 -15.36 14.52 23.22
N VAL A 52 -14.63 15.53 22.76
CA VAL A 52 -14.36 16.77 23.49
C VAL A 52 -14.76 18.00 22.67
N GLU A 53 -15.34 18.97 23.37
CA GLU A 53 -15.67 20.28 22.80
C GLU A 53 -14.44 21.20 22.74
N ARG A 54 -14.52 22.28 21.96
CA ARG A 54 -13.44 23.27 21.86
C ARG A 54 -13.22 23.99 23.21
N PRO A 55 -11.99 24.39 23.54
CA PRO A 55 -10.77 24.25 22.74
C PRO A 55 -10.25 22.82 22.74
N TYR A 56 -9.94 22.30 21.55
CA TYR A 56 -9.35 20.97 21.42
C TYR A 56 -8.04 20.90 22.21
N PRO A 57 -7.66 19.72 22.73
CA PRO A 57 -6.37 19.55 23.37
C PRO A 57 -5.27 20.13 22.47
N PRO A 58 -4.34 20.94 23.01
CA PRO A 58 -3.25 21.46 22.21
C PRO A 58 -2.57 20.28 21.51
N ILE A 59 -2.45 20.37 20.18
CA ILE A 59 -1.78 19.35 19.36
C ILE A 59 -0.48 19.03 20.08
N LEU A 60 -0.34 17.78 20.53
CA LEU A 60 0.91 17.27 21.06
C LEU A 60 1.90 17.20 19.89
N ARG A 61 2.49 18.34 19.54
CA ARG A 61 3.64 18.41 18.64
C ARG A 61 4.82 17.81 19.40
N ARG A 62 4.88 16.47 19.42
CA ARG A 62 6.07 15.77 19.86
C ARG A 62 7.11 15.97 18.79
N SER A 63 8.30 16.43 19.19
CA SER A 63 9.45 16.42 18.30
C SER A 63 9.64 15.00 17.76
N LEU A 64 10.02 14.90 16.49
CA LEU A 64 10.38 13.62 15.91
C LEU A 64 11.52 13.00 16.73
N TYR A 65 11.43 11.71 16.98
CA TYR A 65 12.51 10.99 17.64
C TYR A 65 13.76 11.03 16.76
N ALA A 66 14.94 11.10 17.39
CA ALA A 66 16.19 11.03 16.65
C ALA A 66 16.33 9.66 15.98
N GLU A 67 16.66 9.66 14.69
CA GLU A 67 16.84 8.45 13.88
C GLU A 67 18.22 8.44 13.23
N SER A 68 18.76 7.25 12.97
CA SER A 68 20.03 7.11 12.25
C SER A 68 19.86 7.49 10.77
N LEU A 69 20.95 7.90 10.10
CA LEU A 69 20.92 8.22 8.68
C LEU A 69 20.49 7.04 7.79
N GLU A 70 20.84 5.81 8.19
CA GLU A 70 20.48 4.60 7.46
C GLU A 70 18.99 4.33 7.60
N THR A 71 18.47 4.37 8.83
CA THR A 71 17.05 4.22 9.15
C THR A 71 16.21 5.24 8.38
N ARG A 72 16.63 6.51 8.36
CA ARG A 72 15.93 7.57 7.63
C ARG A 72 15.82 7.28 6.14
N LYS A 73 16.87 6.75 5.52
CA LYS A 73 16.87 6.41 4.08
C LYS A 73 15.92 5.26 3.78
N GLU A 74 15.87 4.25 4.65
CA GLU A 74 14.95 3.11 4.49
C GLU A 74 13.50 3.55 4.66
N ILE A 75 13.19 4.33 5.70
CA ILE A 75 11.87 4.89 5.93
C ILE A 75 11.44 5.76 4.74
N GLN A 76 12.33 6.62 4.24
CA GLN A 76 12.00 7.49 3.11
C GLN A 76 11.60 6.70 1.85
N LYS A 77 12.24 5.55 1.61
CA LYS A 77 11.88 4.67 0.50
C LYS A 77 10.47 4.12 0.64
N ASP A 78 10.09 3.71 1.84
CA ASP A 78 8.74 3.20 2.12
C ASP A 78 7.70 4.32 2.07
N VAL A 79 8.02 5.51 2.61
CA VAL A 79 7.18 6.71 2.49
C VAL A 79 6.91 7.06 1.02
N ASN A 80 7.93 7.06 0.17
CA ASN A 80 7.77 7.33 -1.26
C ASN A 80 6.84 6.29 -1.91
N LYS A 81 6.98 5.01 -1.57
CA LYS A 81 6.09 3.96 -2.06
C LYS A 81 4.64 4.19 -1.63
N LEU A 82 4.41 4.60 -0.39
CA LEU A 82 3.06 4.88 0.13
C LEU A 82 2.43 6.12 -0.52
N LEU A 83 3.24 7.14 -0.85
CA LEU A 83 2.81 8.30 -1.64
C LEU A 83 2.39 7.88 -3.06
N ASP A 84 3.20 7.07 -3.74
CA ASP A 84 2.90 6.56 -5.09
C ASP A 84 1.61 5.71 -5.11
N MET A 85 1.31 5.02 -4.00
CA MET A 85 0.10 4.21 -3.83
C MET A 85 -1.13 5.01 -3.40
N ASP A 86 -1.01 6.33 -3.22
CA ASP A 86 -2.07 7.23 -2.74
C ASP A 86 -2.67 6.78 -1.38
N VAL A 87 -1.83 6.16 -0.54
CA VAL A 87 -2.20 5.71 0.81
C VAL A 87 -1.97 6.85 1.83
N ILE A 88 -0.92 7.65 1.61
CA ILE A 88 -0.64 8.85 2.39
C ILE A 88 -0.53 10.04 1.44
N ARG A 89 -0.79 11.25 1.95
CA ARG A 89 -0.67 12.50 1.19
C ARG A 89 0.05 13.56 2.01
N LYS A 90 0.72 14.49 1.34
CA LYS A 90 1.27 15.68 1.98
C LYS A 90 0.13 16.62 2.38
N ILE A 91 0.04 16.95 3.66
CA ILE A 91 -0.84 18.00 4.18
C ILE A 91 0.05 19.21 4.47
N GLY A 92 -0.40 20.40 4.09
CA GLY A 92 0.33 21.64 4.36
C GLY A 92 0.41 21.93 5.85
N ASP A 93 1.45 22.66 6.26
CA ASP A 93 1.50 23.26 7.58
C ASP A 93 0.46 24.40 7.60
N ASN A 94 -0.60 24.25 8.40
CA ASN A 94 -1.46 25.37 8.79
C ASN A 94 -0.76 26.21 9.86
#